data_AF-A0A8T5KRT3-F1
#
_entry.id   AF-A0A8T5KRT3-F1
#
_cell.length_a   1.000
_cell.length_b   1.000
_cell.length_c   1.000
_cell.angle_alpha   90.00
_cell.angle_beta   90.00
_cell.angle_gamma   90.00
#
_symmetry.space_group_name_H-M   'P 1'
#
loop_
_entity.id
_entity.type
_entity.pdbx_description
1 polymer ?
#
loop_
_entity_poly.entity_id
_entity_poly.type
_entity_poly.pdbx_seq_one_letter_code
_entity_poly.pdbx_strand_id
1 'polypeptide(L)'
;NIVMVYGFEKEGLPIDIHCHRVPNRLGWIKTKTPEETEAVLRKTLPKGFWNDFNNTFVTFGQNVCKPVGPKCFLCPVEKYCKYGEKNLNKRKNNTKQG
;
A
#
# COMPACT_ATOMS: atom_id res chain seq x y z
N ASN A 1 2.27 -16.71 11.70
CA ASN A 1 1.90 -15.89 12.87
C ASN A 1 0.66 -15.07 12.49
N ILE A 2 -0.53 -15.65 12.62
CA ILE A 2 -1.80 -14.93 12.55
C ILE A 2 -2.29 -14.91 13.99
N VAL A 3 -2.08 -13.80 14.69
CA VAL A 3 -2.70 -13.59 15.98
C VAL A 3 -3.02 -12.11 16.14
N MET A 4 -4.23 -11.88 16.63
CA MET A 4 -4.69 -10.76 17.45
C MET A 4 -5.61 -9.70 16.83
N VAL A 5 -6.88 -9.87 17.24
CA VAL A 5 -7.83 -8.84 17.72
C VAL A 5 -8.79 -8.30 16.68
N TYR A 6 -9.81 -9.12 16.39
CA TYR A 6 -11.17 -8.63 16.24
C TYR A 6 -11.68 -8.28 17.63
N GLY A 7 -11.79 -7.00 17.93
CA GLY A 7 -12.32 -6.57 19.21
C GLY A 7 -11.89 -5.15 19.49
N PHE A 8 -12.47 -4.20 18.78
CA PHE A 8 -12.88 -2.90 19.29
C PHE A 8 -13.69 -2.23 18.19
N GLU A 9 -14.97 -2.01 18.45
CA GLU A 9 -15.83 -1.04 17.78
C GLU A 9 -15.30 0.38 18.03
N LYS A 10 -14.06 0.65 17.62
CA LYS A 10 -13.57 2.01 17.46
C LYS A 10 -14.11 2.46 16.11
N GLU A 11 -14.84 3.57 16.11
CA GLU A 11 -15.43 4.25 14.95
C GLU A 11 -14.40 4.76 13.91
N GLY A 12 -13.44 3.93 13.54
CA GLY A 12 -12.60 4.14 12.39
C GLY A 12 -12.04 2.81 11.94
N LEU A 13 -12.34 2.49 10.68
CA LEU A 13 -11.91 1.27 10.01
C LEU A 13 -10.44 0.97 10.32
N PRO A 14 -10.10 -0.26 10.74
CA PRO A 14 -8.71 -0.65 10.89
C PRO A 14 -8.04 -0.51 9.53
N ILE A 15 -7.12 0.44 9.43
CA ILE A 15 -6.36 0.65 8.20
C ILE A 15 -5.52 -0.61 7.98
N ASP A 16 -5.87 -1.35 6.95
CA ASP A 16 -5.25 -2.64 6.63
C ASP A 16 -3.74 -2.51 6.37
N ILE A 17 -2.97 -3.57 6.61
CA ILE A 17 -1.51 -3.62 6.33
C ILE A 17 -1.17 -3.23 4.87
N HIS A 18 -2.08 -3.46 3.92
CA HIS A 18 -1.99 -3.02 2.54
C HIS A 18 -2.05 -1.49 2.41
N CYS A 19 -2.92 -0.84 3.19
CA CYS A 19 -3.06 0.61 3.29
C CYS A 19 -1.87 1.27 4.02
N HIS A 20 -1.12 0.52 4.81
CA HIS A 20 0.20 0.94 5.27
C HIS A 20 1.27 0.78 4.17
N ARG A 21 1.41 -0.42 3.60
CA ARG A 21 2.50 -0.75 2.68
C ARG A 21 2.46 0.04 1.37
N VAL A 22 1.30 0.12 0.72
CA VAL A 22 1.20 0.68 -0.63
C VAL A 22 1.49 2.19 -0.62
N PRO A 23 0.84 3.03 0.22
CA PRO A 23 1.14 4.46 0.27
C PRO A 23 2.58 4.77 0.68
N ASN A 24 3.19 3.98 1.58
CA ASN A 24 4.61 4.11 1.93
C ASN A 24 5.53 3.77 0.74
N ARG A 25 5.21 2.74 -0.06
CA ARG A 25 5.96 2.40 -1.28
C ARG A 25 5.80 3.42 -2.40
N LEU A 26 4.59 3.98 -2.55
CA LEU A 26 4.32 5.10 -3.44
C LEU A 26 5.14 6.34 -3.01
N GLY A 27 5.35 6.48 -1.70
CA GLY A 27 6.03 7.62 -1.09
C GLY A 27 5.07 8.77 -0.76
N TRP A 28 3.76 8.49 -0.72
CA TRP A 28 2.71 9.44 -0.33
C TRP A 28 2.74 9.74 1.16
N ILE A 29 3.09 8.74 1.95
CA ILE A 29 3.30 8.86 3.39
C ILE A 29 4.67 8.29 3.74
N LYS A 30 5.21 8.71 4.88
CA LYS A 30 6.43 8.17 5.48
C LYS A 30 6.16 7.89 6.94
N THR A 31 5.74 6.67 7.22
CA THR A 31 5.36 6.22 8.57
C THR A 31 6.03 4.89 8.84
N LYS A 32 6.38 4.64 10.10
CA LYS A 32 7.04 3.40 10.49
C LYS A 32 6.05 2.34 10.93
N THR A 33 4.90 2.76 11.47
CA THR A 33 3.89 1.83 11.99
C THR A 33 2.53 2.01 11.32
N PRO A 34 1.66 0.98 11.32
CA PRO A 34 0.29 1.08 10.83
C PRO A 34 -0.53 2.15 11.57
N GLU A 35 -0.33 2.32 12.87
CA GLU A 35 -1.04 3.31 13.70
C GLU A 35 -0.69 4.74 13.27
N GLU A 36 0.58 5.00 12.98
CA GLU A 36 1.01 6.29 12.41
C GLU A 36 0.38 6.53 11.03
N THR A 37 0.31 5.49 10.18
CA THR A 37 -0.39 5.60 8.89
C THR A 37 -1.85 5.95 9.07
N GLU A 38 -2.53 5.28 10.00
CA GLU A 38 -3.93 5.53 10.25
C GLU A 38 -4.18 6.96 10.72
N ALA A 39 -3.36 7.46 11.65
CA ALA A 39 -3.47 8.84 12.11
C ALA A 39 -3.29 9.86 10.96
N VAL A 40 -2.37 9.59 10.02
CA VAL A 40 -2.17 10.43 8.83
C VAL A 40 -3.35 10.32 7.88
N LEU A 41 -3.81 9.10 7.56
CA LEU A 41 -4.92 8.90 6.63
C LEU A 41 -6.23 9.50 7.14
N ARG A 42 -6.53 9.39 8.44
CA ARG A 42 -7.71 10.03 9.05
C ARG A 42 -7.68 11.56 8.98
N LYS A 43 -6.49 12.17 8.95
CA LYS A 43 -6.32 13.62 8.78
C LYS A 43 -6.41 14.05 7.31
N THR A 44 -5.99 13.18 6.39
CA THR A 44 -5.95 13.49 4.95
C THR A 44 -7.26 13.16 4.23
N LEU A 45 -7.98 12.11 4.65
CA LEU A 45 -9.18 11.61 3.98
C LEU A 45 -10.45 11.93 4.78
N PRO A 46 -11.50 12.49 4.15
CA PRO A 46 -12.82 12.63 4.78
C PRO A 46 -13.42 11.27 5.15
N LYS A 47 -14.16 11.20 6.26
CA LYS A 47 -14.73 9.95 6.82
C LYS A 47 -15.52 9.11 5.81
N GLY A 48 -16.26 9.76 4.90
CA GLY A 48 -17.07 9.07 3.89
C GLY A 48 -16.27 8.19 2.92
N PHE A 49 -14.99 8.49 2.69
CA PHE A 49 -14.15 7.78 1.72
C PHE A 49 -13.30 6.67 2.33
N TRP A 50 -13.36 6.46 3.65
CA TRP A 50 -12.47 5.51 4.31
C TRP A 50 -12.71 4.05 3.85
N ASN A 51 -13.97 3.67 3.61
CA ASN A 51 -14.31 2.34 3.11
C ASN A 51 -13.78 2.10 1.69
N ASP A 52 -14.04 3.04 0.78
CA ASP A 52 -13.62 2.93 -0.61
C ASP A 52 -12.10 2.91 -0.73
N PHE A 53 -11.42 3.75 0.07
CA PHE A 53 -9.97 3.75 0.14
C PHE A 53 -9.45 2.39 0.60
N ASN A 54 -9.96 1.85 1.71
CA ASN A 54 -9.50 0.56 2.23
C ASN A 54 -9.70 -0.56 1.21
N ASN A 55 -10.91 -0.71 0.68
CA ASN A 55 -11.21 -1.77 -0.30
C ASN A 55 -10.31 -1.66 -1.53
N THR A 56 -10.16 -0.45 -2.07
CA THR A 56 -9.29 -0.20 -3.23
C THR A 56 -7.85 -0.60 -2.96
N PHE A 57 -7.28 -0.17 -1.83
CA PHE A 57 -5.88 -0.41 -1.50
C PHE A 57 -5.60 -1.86 -1.10
N VAL A 58 -6.57 -2.54 -0.46
CA VAL A 58 -6.49 -3.98 -0.19
C VAL A 58 -6.48 -4.76 -1.50
N THR A 59 -7.47 -4.56 -2.38
CA THR A 59 -7.53 -5.24 -3.67
C THR A 59 -6.29 -4.97 -4.51
N PHE A 60 -5.83 -3.72 -4.55
CA PHE A 60 -4.62 -3.35 -5.27
C PHE A 60 -3.35 -3.96 -4.65
N GLY A 61 -3.24 -3.96 -3.33
CA GLY A 61 -2.11 -4.54 -2.58
C GLY A 61 -2.02 -6.06 -2.71
N GLN A 62 -3.14 -6.75 -2.87
CA GLN A 62 -3.20 -8.20 -3.07
C GLN A 62 -2.90 -8.61 -4.52
N ASN A 63 -3.33 -7.82 -5.50
CA ASN A 63 -3.24 -8.20 -6.92
C ASN A 63 -2.05 -7.59 -7.66
N VAL A 64 -1.69 -6.34 -7.38
CA VAL A 64 -0.66 -5.57 -8.10
C VAL A 64 0.54 -5.28 -7.22
N CYS A 65 0.37 -4.52 -6.13
CA CYS A 65 1.46 -4.12 -5.24
C CYS A 65 1.72 -5.19 -4.15
N LYS A 66 1.98 -6.41 -4.62
CA LYS A 66 2.20 -7.59 -3.78
C LYS A 66 3.40 -7.40 -2.84
N PRO A 67 3.40 -8.03 -1.64
CA PRO A 67 4.53 -7.94 -0.72
C PRO A 67 5.82 -8.47 -1.35
N VAL A 68 5.72 -9.60 -2.06
CA VAL A 68 6.79 -10.25 -2.84
C VAL A 68 6.39 -10.24 -4.32
N GLY A 69 7.34 -9.96 -5.22
CA GLY A 69 7.12 -9.94 -6.66
C GLY A 69 6.04 -8.94 -7.11
N PRO A 70 6.13 -7.65 -6.75
CA PRO A 70 5.15 -6.65 -7.13
C PRO A 70 5.08 -6.51 -8.66
N LYS A 71 3.87 -6.46 -9.21
CA LYS A 71 3.64 -6.31 -10.65
C LYS A 71 3.72 -4.85 -11.08
N CYS A 72 4.83 -4.17 -10.78
CA CYS A 72 5.00 -2.73 -11.04
C CYS A 72 4.82 -2.33 -12.51
N PHE A 73 5.00 -3.26 -13.44
CA PHE A 73 4.77 -3.04 -14.88
C PHE A 73 3.29 -2.99 -15.29
N LEU A 74 2.39 -3.47 -14.43
CA LEU A 74 0.93 -3.36 -14.58
C LEU A 74 0.34 -2.32 -13.62
N CYS A 75 1.19 -1.64 -12.86
CA CYS A 75 0.75 -0.65 -11.89
C CYS A 75 0.38 0.64 -12.63
N PRO A 76 -0.85 1.16 -12.49
CA PRO A 76 -1.31 2.36 -13.21
C PRO A 76 -0.69 3.67 -12.67
N VAL A 77 -0.03 3.59 -11.51
CA VAL A 77 0.62 4.72 -10.83
C VAL A 77 2.12 4.48 -10.62
N GLU A 78 2.69 3.56 -11.39
CA GLU A 78 4.12 3.25 -11.43
C GLU A 78 5.00 4.48 -11.65
N LYS A 79 4.58 5.43 -12.51
CA LYS A 79 5.32 6.67 -12.79
C LYS A 79 5.44 7.58 -11.57
N TYR A 80 4.49 7.49 -10.65
CA TYR A 80 4.47 8.26 -9.41
C TYR A 80 5.01 7.47 -8.22
N CYS A 81 5.52 6.25 -8.45
CA CYS A 81 5.94 5.33 -7.41
C CYS A 81 7.46 5.16 -7.41
N LYS A 82 8.13 5.74 -6.41
CA LYS A 82 9.59 5.61 -6.23
C LYS A 82 10.04 4.14 -6.10
N TYR A 83 9.23 3.30 -5.47
CA TYR A 83 9.50 1.88 -5.36
C TYR A 83 9.28 1.14 -6.69
N GLY A 84 8.28 1.54 -7.47
CA GLY A 84 7.95 0.98 -8.77
C GLY A 84 9.05 1.21 -9.79
N GLU A 85 9.56 2.44 -9.87
CA GLU A 85 10.68 2.81 -10.74
C GLU A 85 11.90 1.90 -10.52
N LYS A 86 12.31 1.71 -9.26
CA LYS A 86 13.44 0.83 -8.91
C LYS A 86 13.19 -0.62 -9.32
N ASN A 87 11.97 -1.14 -9.12
CA ASN A 87 11.62 -2.51 -9.51
C ASN A 87 11.64 -2.70 -11.03
N LEU A 88 11.16 -1.72 -11.79
CA LEU A 88 11.18 -1.75 -13.26
C LEU A 88 12.60 -1.71 -13.80
N ASN A 89 13.46 -0.87 -13.23
CA ASN A 89 14.87 -0.78 -13.62
C ASN A 89 15.61 -2.10 -13.34
N LYS A 90 15.39 -2.72 -12.18
CA LYS A 90 15.95 -4.05 -11.87
C LYS A 90 15.50 -5.11 -12.87
N ARG A 91 14.21 -5.11 -13.24
CA ARG A 91 13.68 -6.06 -14.23
C ARG A 91 14.35 -5.88 -15.60
N LYS A 92 14.51 -4.65 -16.09
CA LYS A 92 15.20 -4.34 -17.35
C LYS A 92 16.64 -4.83 -17.37
N ASN A 93 17.36 -4.67 -16.26
CA ASN A 93 18.77 -5.11 -16.17
C ASN A 93 18.88 -6.64 -16.25
N ASN A 94 17.94 -7.38 -15.67
CA ASN A 94 17.91 -8.83 -15.76
C ASN A 94 17.57 -9.34 -17.17
N THR A 95 16.77 -8.60 -17.95
CA THR A 95 16.42 -8.98 -19.33
C THR A 95 17.58 -8.76 -20.32
N LYS A 96 18.58 -7.96 -19.97
CA LYS A 96 19.76 -7.69 -20.83
C LYS A 96 20.91 -8.70 -20.64
N GLN A 97 20.77 -9.65 -19.70
CA GLN A 97 21.79 -10.66 -19.38
C GLN A 97 21.39 -12.07 -19.82
N GLY A 98 20.36 -12.19 -20.66
CA GLY A 98 19.87 -13.46 -21.22
C GLY A 98 19.90 -13.46 -22.73
#